data_AF-A0AAU7GW25-F1
#
_entry.id   AF-A0AAU7GW25-F1
#
_cell.length_a   1.000
_cell.length_b   1.000
_cell.length_c   1.000
_cell.angle_alpha   90.00
_cell.angle_beta   90.00
_cell.angle_gamma   90.00
#
_symmetry.space_group_name_H-M   'P 1'
#
loop_
_entity.id
_entity.type
_entity.pdbx_description
1 polymer ?
#
loop_
_entity_poly.entity_id
_entity_poly.type
_entity_poly.pdbx_seq_one_letter_code
_entity_poly.pdbx_strand_id
1 'polypeptide(L)'
;MLTLIFCFLLIMAFINGDKIRYGIYYVFFIAFYTVCHFFYFLNKDGIFEINLNNDEWLAYAQSCLLLLSTIYTYRVLSLTNKIKKADLSNLKEGKGYLTLLFLYFCGVIMYIYSNGIAFGLSYNDRLEANTGGGLSIILMYAYIPALILYYISKPTRTTFITSVILGGCFGTIYYIVIGGSRNVLAAGVFSLVFLAIYYKHISKKQLLVISVTGVLALILLELYRYANSITDAISFLMNGGGQVLLFTFESFSPIHAVININTALVRQQFEIQYFATFFNEFSIVIPRFLWEHKPINVFNNGYFYTAEILGLETNLTMSPTFLGSCLIMFGSWFYWLGGVFSGLVLFFFDRCLFSVKSQYGKLILLSSIGYLFFWVRDGFEVYCYILIKFGILMVIYFILRKVLNLLAIKK
;
A
#
# COMPACT_ATOMS: atom_id res chain seq x y z
N MET A 1 11.34 -13.46 -24.73
CA MET A 1 11.98 -12.12 -24.87
C MET A 1 11.09 -11.10 -25.58
N LEU A 2 10.67 -11.30 -26.84
CA LEU A 2 9.87 -10.33 -27.61
C LEU A 2 8.48 -10.02 -26.99
N THR A 3 7.81 -11.00 -26.39
CA THR A 3 6.48 -10.83 -25.75
C THR A 3 6.51 -10.00 -24.46
N LEU A 4 7.57 -10.13 -23.65
CA LEU A 4 7.76 -9.39 -22.40
C LEU A 4 8.10 -7.92 -22.63
N ILE A 5 9.02 -7.66 -23.58
CA ILE A 5 9.37 -6.32 -24.03
C ILE A 5 8.17 -5.67 -24.75
N PHE A 6 7.39 -6.44 -25.52
CA PHE A 6 6.16 -5.96 -26.17
C PHE A 6 5.05 -5.63 -25.16
N CYS A 7 4.87 -6.40 -24.09
CA CYS A 7 3.93 -6.09 -22.99
C CYS A 7 4.39 -4.86 -22.19
N PHE A 8 5.68 -4.75 -21.87
CA PHE A 8 6.26 -3.57 -21.20
C PHE A 8 6.18 -2.31 -22.09
N LEU A 9 6.46 -2.44 -23.39
CA LEU A 9 6.29 -1.36 -24.38
C LEU A 9 4.82 -1.01 -24.61
N LEU A 10 3.88 -1.97 -24.55
CA LEU A 10 2.44 -1.72 -24.56
C LEU A 10 2.00 -0.96 -23.31
N ILE A 11 2.50 -1.32 -22.12
CA ILE A 11 2.23 -0.62 -20.87
C ILE A 11 2.79 0.82 -20.93
N MET A 12 4.02 1.00 -21.42
CA MET A 12 4.63 2.32 -21.64
C MET A 12 3.91 3.14 -22.71
N ALA A 13 3.45 2.51 -23.80
CA ALA A 13 2.64 3.15 -24.83
C ALA A 13 1.25 3.58 -24.31
N PHE A 14 0.67 2.84 -23.35
CA PHE A 14 -0.58 3.21 -22.70
C PHE A 14 -0.43 4.33 -21.67
N ILE A 15 0.74 4.47 -21.03
CA ILE A 15 1.08 5.58 -20.15
C ILE A 15 1.38 6.87 -20.95
N ASN A 16 1.89 6.74 -22.18
CA ASN A 16 2.28 7.86 -23.05
C ASN A 16 1.17 8.39 -23.97
N GLY A 17 -0.07 7.90 -23.89
CA GLY A 17 -1.17 8.50 -24.62
C GLY A 17 -1.43 9.94 -24.15
N ASP A 18 -1.07 10.93 -24.95
CA ASP A 18 -1.16 12.39 -24.71
C ASP A 18 -2.56 12.92 -24.32
N LYS A 19 -3.56 12.05 -24.23
CA LYS A 19 -4.89 12.33 -23.72
C LYS A 19 -5.07 11.58 -22.41
N ILE A 20 -4.72 12.22 -21.29
CA ILE A 20 -5.04 11.73 -19.93
C ILE A 20 -6.57 11.60 -19.80
N ARG A 21 -7.11 10.45 -20.20
CA ARG A 21 -8.52 10.03 -20.05
C ARG A 21 -8.69 8.95 -18.99
N TYR A 22 -7.59 8.49 -18.40
CA TYR A 22 -7.58 7.50 -17.33
C TYR A 22 -7.50 8.20 -15.98
N GLY A 23 -8.19 7.64 -15.00
CA GLY A 23 -8.14 8.12 -13.63
C GLY A 23 -6.86 7.71 -12.91
N ILE A 24 -6.67 8.30 -11.74
CA ILE A 24 -5.43 8.27 -10.97
C ILE A 24 -5.25 6.90 -10.30
N TYR A 25 -6.32 6.34 -9.76
CA TYR A 25 -6.28 5.04 -9.10
C TYR A 25 -5.80 3.96 -10.06
N TYR A 26 -6.33 3.98 -11.28
CA TYR A 26 -5.90 3.05 -12.32
C TYR A 26 -4.40 3.18 -12.64
N VAL A 27 -3.90 4.40 -12.85
CA VAL A 27 -2.47 4.60 -13.20
C VAL A 27 -1.55 4.12 -12.08
N PHE A 28 -1.83 4.47 -10.82
CA PHE A 28 -1.03 4.04 -9.68
C PHE A 28 -1.13 2.54 -9.44
N PHE A 29 -2.33 1.96 -9.56
CA PHE A 29 -2.51 0.52 -9.42
C PHE A 29 -1.68 -0.25 -10.46
N ILE A 30 -1.76 0.13 -11.75
CA ILE A 30 -0.98 -0.52 -12.80
C ILE A 30 0.53 -0.35 -12.57
N ALA A 31 0.97 0.83 -12.12
CA ALA A 31 2.37 1.06 -11.80
C ALA A 31 2.86 0.16 -10.66
N PHE A 32 2.13 0.11 -9.53
CA PHE A 32 2.48 -0.77 -8.41
C PHE A 32 2.37 -2.24 -8.80
N TYR A 33 1.33 -2.64 -9.54
CA TYR A 33 1.17 -4.01 -10.04
C TYR A 33 2.36 -4.43 -10.88
N THR A 34 2.81 -3.54 -11.78
CA THR A 34 3.96 -3.80 -12.64
C THR A 34 5.23 -4.05 -11.82
N VAL A 35 5.49 -3.19 -10.83
CA VAL A 35 6.65 -3.31 -9.95
C VAL A 35 6.57 -4.57 -9.07
N CYS A 36 5.44 -4.85 -8.45
CA CYS A 36 5.32 -5.96 -7.49
C CYS A 36 5.19 -7.35 -8.14
N HIS A 37 4.74 -7.46 -9.39
CA HIS A 37 4.51 -8.77 -10.02
C HIS A 37 5.50 -9.09 -11.15
N PHE A 38 6.04 -8.08 -11.84
CA PHE A 38 6.91 -8.32 -13.01
C PHE A 38 8.39 -8.05 -12.77
N PHE A 39 8.73 -7.27 -11.74
CA PHE A 39 10.12 -6.86 -11.52
C PHE A 39 11.05 -8.01 -11.10
N TYR A 40 10.52 -9.05 -10.45
CA TYR A 40 11.26 -10.28 -10.18
C TYR A 40 11.70 -10.99 -11.48
N PHE A 41 10.76 -11.22 -12.40
CA PHE A 41 11.01 -11.95 -13.64
C PHE A 41 12.02 -11.24 -14.56
N LEU A 42 12.18 -9.92 -14.41
CA LEU A 42 13.14 -9.11 -15.17
C LEU A 42 14.57 -9.20 -14.64
N ASN A 43 14.77 -9.59 -13.38
CA ASN A 43 16.08 -9.52 -12.71
C ASN A 43 16.68 -10.88 -12.36
N LYS A 44 15.89 -11.96 -12.29
CA LYS A 44 16.33 -13.28 -11.80
C LYS A 44 17.61 -13.79 -12.48
N ASP A 45 17.64 -13.78 -13.81
CA ASP A 45 18.76 -14.32 -14.62
C ASP A 45 19.46 -13.22 -15.44
N GLY A 46 19.17 -11.95 -15.13
CA GLY A 46 19.57 -10.78 -15.92
C GLY A 46 18.58 -10.41 -17.02
N ILE A 47 18.72 -9.21 -17.58
CA ILE A 47 17.78 -8.63 -18.54
C ILE A 47 17.71 -9.42 -19.88
N PHE A 48 18.75 -10.21 -20.17
CA PHE A 48 18.98 -10.79 -21.50
C PHE A 48 18.76 -12.30 -21.62
N GLU A 49 18.82 -13.05 -20.52
CA GLU A 49 18.49 -14.47 -20.48
C GLU A 49 17.44 -14.66 -19.40
N ILE A 50 16.25 -15.15 -19.76
CA ILE A 50 15.16 -15.41 -18.81
C ILE A 50 14.90 -16.91 -18.88
N ASN A 51 15.38 -17.66 -17.89
CA ASN A 51 15.16 -19.10 -17.80
C ASN A 51 14.17 -19.40 -16.67
N LEU A 52 12.89 -19.40 -17.03
CA LEU A 52 11.80 -19.63 -16.07
C LEU A 52 11.49 -21.13 -15.98
N ASN A 53 11.36 -21.61 -14.74
CA ASN A 53 10.85 -22.93 -14.43
C ASN A 53 9.34 -23.02 -14.74
N ASN A 54 8.77 -24.23 -14.78
CA ASN A 54 7.35 -24.42 -15.07
C ASN A 54 6.42 -23.65 -14.11
N ASP A 55 6.72 -23.66 -12.81
CA ASP A 55 5.92 -22.95 -11.80
C ASP A 55 6.03 -21.43 -11.92
N GLU A 56 7.19 -20.94 -12.35
CA GLU A 56 7.44 -19.52 -12.59
C GLU A 56 6.72 -19.03 -13.85
N TRP A 57 6.70 -19.85 -14.90
CA TRP A 57 5.89 -19.60 -16.10
C TRP A 57 4.41 -19.52 -15.75
N LEU A 58 3.93 -20.41 -14.87
CA LEU A 58 2.55 -20.37 -14.41
C LEU A 58 2.25 -19.07 -13.64
N ALA A 59 3.09 -18.70 -12.68
CA ALA A 59 2.94 -17.46 -11.91
C ALA A 59 3.00 -16.20 -12.80
N TYR A 60 3.88 -16.20 -13.80
CA TYR A 60 3.98 -15.14 -14.80
C TYR A 60 2.71 -15.03 -15.65
N ALA A 61 2.22 -16.17 -16.16
CA ALA A 61 1.00 -16.22 -16.97
C ALA A 61 -0.24 -15.76 -16.18
N GLN A 62 -0.38 -16.22 -14.93
CA GLN A 62 -1.44 -15.78 -14.03
C GLN A 62 -1.38 -14.28 -13.73
N SER A 63 -0.18 -13.73 -13.50
CA SER A 63 0.03 -12.30 -13.30
C SER A 63 -0.36 -11.49 -14.55
N CYS A 64 -0.02 -11.98 -15.74
CA CYS A 64 -0.44 -11.37 -17.01
C CYS A 64 -1.96 -11.39 -17.16
N LEU A 65 -2.60 -12.54 -16.93
CA LEU A 65 -4.05 -12.69 -17.09
C LEU A 65 -4.84 -11.82 -16.11
N LEU A 66 -4.39 -11.73 -14.86
CA LEU A 66 -5.01 -10.87 -13.84
C LEU A 66 -4.88 -9.38 -14.20
N LEU A 67 -3.70 -8.97 -14.70
CA LEU A 67 -3.49 -7.61 -15.19
C LEU A 67 -4.36 -7.29 -16.40
N LEU A 68 -4.42 -8.20 -17.38
CA LEU A 68 -5.21 -8.03 -18.60
C LEU A 68 -6.71 -7.93 -18.27
N SER A 69 -7.23 -8.77 -17.37
CA SER A 69 -8.65 -8.70 -16.97
C SER A 69 -8.97 -7.39 -16.24
N THR A 70 -8.04 -6.88 -15.43
CA THR A 70 -8.14 -5.56 -14.79
C THR A 70 -8.20 -4.42 -15.81
N ILE A 71 -7.25 -4.40 -16.74
CA ILE A 71 -7.15 -3.38 -17.79
C ILE A 71 -8.39 -3.41 -18.69
N TYR A 72 -8.79 -4.59 -19.14
CA TYR A 72 -9.94 -4.77 -20.01
C TYR A 72 -11.21 -4.22 -19.35
N THR A 73 -11.48 -4.63 -18.10
CA THR A 73 -12.68 -4.20 -17.37
C THR A 73 -12.70 -2.69 -17.15
N TYR A 74 -11.59 -2.11 -16.70
CA TYR A 74 -11.51 -0.66 -16.50
C TYR A 74 -11.70 0.13 -17.80
N ARG A 75 -11.18 -0.37 -18.92
CA ARG A 75 -11.32 0.29 -20.22
C ARG A 75 -12.74 0.26 -20.74
N VAL A 76 -13.40 -0.89 -20.65
CA VAL A 76 -14.80 -1.01 -21.07
C VAL A 76 -15.67 -0.01 -20.30
N LEU A 77 -15.45 0.13 -18.98
CA LEU A 77 -16.17 1.10 -18.16
C LEU A 77 -15.80 2.56 -18.45
N SER A 78 -14.53 2.87 -18.70
CA SER A 78 -14.11 4.25 -19.01
C SER A 78 -14.50 4.72 -20.41
N LEU A 79 -14.69 3.79 -21.36
CA LEU A 79 -15.24 4.09 -22.69
C LEU A 79 -16.73 4.46 -22.61
N THR A 80 -17.50 3.74 -21.79
CA THR A 80 -18.93 4.01 -21.60
C THR A 80 -19.17 5.27 -20.76
N ASN A 81 -18.29 5.56 -19.79
CA ASN A 81 -18.44 6.66 -18.86
C ASN A 81 -17.18 7.53 -18.81
N LYS A 82 -17.25 8.74 -19.37
CA LYS A 82 -16.12 9.69 -19.36
C LYS A 82 -15.74 10.11 -17.93
N ILE A 83 -14.47 9.90 -17.60
CA ILE A 83 -13.85 10.37 -16.36
C ILE A 83 -13.49 11.87 -16.53
N LYS A 84 -14.00 12.74 -15.64
CA LYS A 84 -13.70 14.19 -15.62
C LYS A 84 -12.45 14.48 -14.76
N LYS A 85 -11.92 15.70 -14.81
CA LYS A 85 -10.81 16.13 -13.92
C LYS A 85 -11.33 16.38 -12.48
N ALA A 86 -10.48 16.14 -11.47
CA ALA A 86 -10.81 16.28 -10.06
C ALA A 86 -10.95 17.74 -9.67
N ASP A 87 -12.14 18.13 -9.19
CA ASP A 87 -12.30 19.43 -8.57
C ASP A 87 -11.93 19.36 -7.08
N LEU A 88 -10.77 19.90 -6.74
CA LEU A 88 -10.24 19.98 -5.37
C LEU A 88 -10.62 21.29 -4.67
N SER A 89 -11.44 22.16 -5.29
CA SER A 89 -11.85 23.45 -4.73
C SER A 89 -12.49 23.32 -3.34
N ASN A 90 -13.35 22.31 -3.15
CA ASN A 90 -14.05 22.04 -1.89
C ASN A 90 -13.15 21.59 -0.72
N LEU A 91 -11.87 21.33 -0.95
CA LEU A 91 -10.91 20.90 0.09
C LEU A 91 -10.12 22.06 0.69
N LYS A 92 -10.28 23.29 0.19
CA LYS A 92 -9.59 24.48 0.71
C LYS A 92 -10.22 24.95 2.02
N GLU A 93 -9.98 24.21 3.08
CA GLU A 93 -10.35 24.65 4.41
C GLU A 93 -9.16 25.25 5.15
N GLY A 94 -9.44 26.32 5.92
CA GLY A 94 -8.44 27.10 6.65
C GLY A 94 -7.51 26.25 7.52
N LYS A 95 -7.87 26.03 8.79
CA LYS A 95 -7.00 25.38 9.80
C LYS A 95 -7.35 23.92 10.09
N GLY A 96 -8.13 23.25 9.24
CA GLY A 96 -8.61 21.88 9.48
C GLY A 96 -7.49 20.84 9.66
N TYR A 97 -6.33 21.08 9.06
CA TYR A 97 -5.14 20.25 9.22
C TYR A 97 -4.60 20.24 10.66
N LEU A 98 -4.79 21.33 11.44
CA LEU A 98 -4.34 21.40 12.83
C LEU A 98 -5.13 20.43 13.72
N THR A 99 -6.43 20.28 13.49
CA THR A 99 -7.26 19.33 14.24
C THR A 99 -6.86 17.89 13.93
N LEU A 100 -6.51 17.58 12.68
CA LEU A 100 -5.99 16.25 12.31
C LEU A 100 -4.60 15.98 12.92
N LEU A 101 -3.73 16.99 12.96
CA LEU A 101 -2.44 16.88 13.68
C LEU A 101 -2.64 16.70 15.18
N PHE A 102 -3.62 17.38 15.78
CA PHE A 102 -3.98 17.17 17.18
C PHE A 102 -4.40 15.71 17.44
N LEU A 103 -5.29 15.15 16.59
CA LEU A 103 -5.68 13.75 16.68
C LEU A 103 -4.48 12.79 16.54
N TYR A 104 -3.55 13.09 15.65
CA TYR A 104 -2.30 12.34 15.51
C TYR A 104 -1.50 12.31 16.82
N PHE A 105 -1.25 13.48 17.43
CA PHE A 105 -0.50 13.55 18.69
C PHE A 105 -1.24 12.88 19.85
N CYS A 106 -2.57 13.00 19.93
CA CYS A 106 -3.38 12.25 20.88
C CYS A 106 -3.19 10.74 20.68
N GLY A 107 -3.21 10.26 19.44
CA GLY A 107 -2.95 8.86 19.11
C GLY A 107 -1.58 8.38 19.59
N VAL A 108 -0.53 9.16 19.33
CA VAL A 108 0.84 8.85 19.79
C VAL A 108 0.92 8.77 21.31
N ILE A 109 0.38 9.76 22.03
CA ILE A 109 0.42 9.81 23.50
C ILE A 109 -0.37 8.65 24.10
N MET A 110 -1.57 8.37 23.57
CA MET A 110 -2.40 7.25 24.01
C MET A 110 -1.69 5.92 23.82
N TYR A 111 -1.02 5.72 22.69
CA TYR A 111 -0.26 4.48 22.44
C TYR A 111 0.90 4.34 23.42
N ILE A 112 1.70 5.39 23.61
CA ILE A 112 2.85 5.35 24.53
C ILE A 112 2.39 5.06 25.95
N TYR A 113 1.26 5.63 26.38
CA TYR A 113 0.72 5.38 27.71
C TYR A 113 0.18 3.96 27.89
N SER A 114 -0.52 3.41 26.89
CA SER A 114 -1.12 2.07 27.01
C SER A 114 -0.13 0.94 26.78
N ASN A 115 0.77 1.11 25.81
CA ASN A 115 1.57 0.03 25.23
C ASN A 115 3.09 0.26 25.30
N GLY A 116 3.53 1.47 25.68
CA GLY A 116 4.94 1.85 25.64
C GLY A 116 5.45 2.08 24.21
N ILE A 117 6.76 1.86 24.00
CA ILE A 117 7.43 1.96 22.70
C ILE A 117 7.80 0.55 22.24
N ALA A 118 7.29 0.13 21.09
CA ALA A 118 7.50 -1.23 20.58
C ALA A 118 8.78 -1.39 19.72
N PHE A 119 9.58 -0.33 19.58
CA PHE A 119 10.83 -0.37 18.82
C PHE A 119 11.85 -1.35 19.43
N GLY A 120 12.45 -2.19 18.59
CA GLY A 120 13.51 -3.13 19.02
C GLY A 120 13.00 -4.47 19.56
N LEU A 121 11.69 -4.63 19.79
CA LEU A 121 11.09 -5.90 20.21
C LEU A 121 11.14 -6.96 19.10
N SER A 122 11.04 -8.25 19.45
CA SER A 122 10.82 -9.32 18.47
C SER A 122 9.43 -9.21 17.84
N TYR A 123 9.15 -9.88 16.72
CA TYR A 123 7.89 -9.68 15.99
C TYR A 123 6.64 -10.09 16.81
N ASN A 124 6.69 -11.20 17.55
CA ASN A 124 5.59 -11.59 18.43
C ASN A 124 5.42 -10.60 19.58
N ASP A 125 6.51 -10.20 20.21
CA ASP A 125 6.48 -9.20 21.29
C ASP A 125 5.93 -7.86 20.77
N ARG A 126 6.16 -7.52 19.49
CA ARG A 126 5.52 -6.36 18.85
C ARG A 126 4.03 -6.58 18.70
N LEU A 127 3.58 -7.74 18.23
CA LEU A 127 2.15 -8.02 18.07
C LEU A 127 1.44 -7.97 19.42
N GLU A 128 2.05 -8.55 20.45
CA GLU A 128 1.59 -8.48 21.84
C GLU A 128 1.58 -7.04 22.36
N ALA A 129 2.67 -6.28 22.21
CA ALA A 129 2.71 -4.88 22.60
C ALA A 129 1.69 -4.02 21.83
N ASN A 130 1.36 -4.37 20.59
CA ASN A 130 0.35 -3.68 19.80
C ASN A 130 -1.09 -4.08 20.19
N THR A 131 -1.28 -5.11 21.03
CA THR A 131 -2.62 -5.49 21.48
C THR A 131 -3.27 -4.37 22.29
N GLY A 132 -4.57 -4.12 22.07
CA GLY A 132 -5.30 -3.04 22.74
C GLY A 132 -5.06 -1.63 22.17
N GLY A 133 -3.99 -1.41 21.38
CA GLY A 133 -3.66 -0.13 20.75
C GLY A 133 -4.46 0.23 19.49
N GLY A 134 -5.54 -0.49 19.17
CA GLY A 134 -6.21 -0.35 17.87
C GLY A 134 -6.67 1.07 17.54
N LEU A 135 -7.28 1.77 18.51
CA LEU A 135 -7.77 3.13 18.32
C LEU A 135 -6.63 4.15 18.23
N SER A 136 -5.58 4.01 19.05
CA SER A 136 -4.42 4.89 19.01
C SER A 136 -3.68 4.75 17.67
N ILE A 137 -3.52 3.52 17.16
CA ILE A 137 -2.96 3.27 15.82
C ILE A 137 -3.82 3.95 14.74
N ILE A 138 -5.16 3.87 14.79
CA ILE A 138 -6.04 4.54 13.82
C ILE A 138 -5.85 6.07 13.85
N LEU A 139 -5.78 6.67 15.05
CA LEU A 139 -5.55 8.10 15.21
C LEU A 139 -4.19 8.53 14.68
N MET A 140 -3.17 7.69 14.83
CA MET A 140 -1.84 7.98 14.29
C MET A 140 -1.82 7.98 12.75
N TYR A 141 -2.83 7.48 12.03
CA TYR A 141 -2.91 7.66 10.57
C TYR A 141 -3.30 9.09 10.17
N ALA A 142 -3.71 9.93 11.12
CA ALA A 142 -4.23 11.28 10.83
C ALA A 142 -3.22 12.25 10.24
N TYR A 143 -1.91 12.00 10.38
CA TYR A 143 -0.90 12.88 9.78
C TYR A 143 -0.99 12.90 8.25
N ILE A 144 -1.36 11.80 7.59
CA ILE A 144 -1.47 11.74 6.12
C ILE A 144 -2.54 12.68 5.59
N PRO A 145 -3.82 12.56 6.00
CA PRO A 145 -4.84 13.52 5.58
C PRO A 145 -4.54 14.94 6.05
N ALA A 146 -3.88 15.13 7.20
CA ALA A 146 -3.46 16.46 7.66
C ALA A 146 -2.50 17.13 6.69
N LEU A 147 -1.47 16.42 6.23
CA LEU A 147 -0.47 16.94 5.30
C LEU A 147 -1.04 17.18 3.91
N ILE A 148 -1.92 16.28 3.45
CA ILE A 148 -2.67 16.47 2.21
C ILE A 148 -3.49 17.77 2.27
N LEU A 149 -4.22 17.98 3.37
CA LEU A 149 -5.02 19.18 3.56
C LEU A 149 -4.15 20.44 3.64
N TYR A 150 -3.06 20.40 4.41
CA TYR A 150 -2.10 21.51 4.50
C TYR A 150 -1.55 21.91 3.12
N TYR A 151 -1.19 20.93 2.30
CA TYR A 151 -0.68 21.17 0.97
C TYR A 151 -1.72 21.74 0.00
N ILE A 152 -2.95 21.22 0.04
CA ILE A 152 -4.06 21.71 -0.80
C ILE A 152 -4.48 23.14 -0.42
N SER A 153 -4.43 23.49 0.88
CA SER A 153 -4.80 24.83 1.35
C SER A 153 -3.87 25.93 0.83
N LYS A 154 -2.58 25.64 0.69
CA LYS A 154 -1.58 26.55 0.09
C LYS A 154 -0.67 25.79 -0.87
N PRO A 155 -1.07 25.60 -2.13
CA PRO A 155 -0.29 24.80 -3.07
C PRO A 155 0.91 25.63 -3.56
N THR A 156 2.07 25.47 -2.92
CA THR A 156 3.35 26.05 -3.33
C THR A 156 4.44 24.98 -3.30
N ARG A 157 5.58 25.22 -3.96
CA ARG A 157 6.74 24.31 -3.87
C ARG A 157 7.28 24.20 -2.44
N THR A 158 7.25 25.29 -1.69
CA THR A 158 7.71 25.31 -0.30
C THR A 158 6.82 24.44 0.59
N THR A 159 5.49 24.57 0.49
CA THR A 159 4.56 23.75 1.28
C THR A 159 4.64 22.28 0.91
N PHE A 160 4.92 21.94 -0.35
CA PHE A 160 5.22 20.56 -0.74
C PHE A 160 6.42 20.01 0.02
N ILE A 161 7.57 20.70 -0.03
CA ILE A 161 8.81 20.27 0.63
C ILE A 161 8.58 20.15 2.14
N THR A 162 7.94 21.15 2.76
CA THR A 162 7.57 21.10 4.19
C THR A 162 6.67 19.91 4.50
N SER A 163 5.70 19.59 3.64
CA SER A 163 4.80 18.44 3.83
C SER A 163 5.55 17.11 3.74
N VAL A 164 6.53 17.00 2.83
CA VAL A 164 7.38 15.81 2.71
C VAL A 164 8.28 15.64 3.93
N ILE A 165 8.92 16.73 4.39
CA ILE A 165 9.76 16.70 5.60
C ILE A 165 8.93 16.31 6.83
N LEU A 166 7.78 16.97 7.05
CA LEU A 166 6.87 16.64 8.15
C LEU A 166 6.32 15.22 8.03
N GLY A 167 6.01 14.76 6.82
CA GLY A 167 5.59 13.38 6.55
C GLY A 167 6.66 12.36 6.91
N GLY A 168 7.92 12.66 6.60
CA GLY A 168 9.07 11.87 7.05
C GLY A 168 9.19 11.85 8.57
N CYS A 169 9.15 13.02 9.22
CA CYS A 169 9.25 13.11 10.69
C CYS A 169 8.13 12.36 11.41
N PHE A 170 6.85 12.61 11.05
CA PHE A 170 5.71 11.93 11.65
C PHE A 170 5.69 10.44 11.33
N GLY A 171 6.05 10.06 10.10
CA GLY A 171 6.22 8.65 9.72
C GLY A 171 7.30 7.96 10.56
N THR A 172 8.42 8.61 10.85
CA THR A 172 9.49 8.06 11.70
C THR A 172 9.04 7.90 13.14
N ILE A 173 8.33 8.88 13.70
CA ILE A 173 7.73 8.76 15.04
C ILE A 173 6.77 7.56 15.08
N TYR A 174 5.88 7.44 14.09
CA TYR A 174 4.99 6.30 13.96
C TYR A 174 5.76 4.97 13.88
N TYR A 175 6.83 4.92 13.09
CA TYR A 175 7.68 3.75 12.92
C TYR A 175 8.35 3.31 14.22
N ILE A 176 8.86 4.26 15.01
CA ILE A 176 9.47 3.99 16.33
C ILE A 176 8.40 3.50 17.31
N VAL A 177 7.28 4.22 17.41
CA VAL A 177 6.24 3.91 18.41
C VAL A 177 5.66 2.50 18.20
N ILE A 178 5.34 2.14 16.96
CA ILE A 178 4.74 0.83 16.62
C ILE A 178 5.80 -0.25 16.36
N GLY A 179 7.05 0.13 16.13
CA GLY A 179 8.18 -0.78 16.00
C GLY A 179 8.26 -1.52 14.67
N GLY A 180 7.98 -0.92 13.51
CA GLY A 180 8.34 -1.62 12.25
C GLY A 180 7.58 -1.36 10.95
N SER A 181 6.59 -0.46 10.91
CA SER A 181 5.74 -0.31 9.72
C SER A 181 6.32 0.69 8.69
N ARG A 182 7.39 0.29 8.01
CA ARG A 182 8.11 1.09 6.97
C ARG A 182 7.18 1.55 5.83
N ASN A 183 6.22 0.71 5.48
CA ASN A 183 5.37 0.91 4.31
C ASN A 183 4.34 2.03 4.50
N VAL A 184 3.92 2.29 5.74
CA VAL A 184 3.00 3.39 6.07
C VAL A 184 3.68 4.75 5.84
N LEU A 185 4.97 4.85 6.19
CA LEU A 185 5.79 6.03 5.92
C LEU A 185 5.87 6.30 4.40
N ALA A 186 6.16 5.27 3.60
CA ALA A 186 6.24 5.39 2.14
C ALA A 186 4.88 5.76 1.50
N ALA A 187 3.78 5.15 1.95
CA ALA A 187 2.43 5.41 1.41
C ALA A 187 1.99 6.87 1.57
N GLY A 188 2.28 7.50 2.73
CA GLY A 188 1.98 8.92 2.94
C GLY A 188 2.71 9.85 1.97
N VAL A 189 3.97 9.52 1.64
CA VAL A 189 4.78 10.28 0.68
C VAL A 189 4.22 10.15 -0.74
N PHE A 190 3.78 8.95 -1.16
CA PHE A 190 3.20 8.74 -2.49
C PHE A 190 1.96 9.60 -2.74
N SER A 191 1.06 9.71 -1.75
CA SER A 191 -0.13 10.57 -1.86
C SER A 191 0.23 12.05 -2.02
N LEU A 192 1.29 12.53 -1.37
CA LEU A 192 1.79 13.91 -1.51
C LEU A 192 2.46 14.15 -2.87
N VAL A 193 3.28 13.20 -3.33
CA VAL A 193 3.92 13.26 -4.66
C VAL A 193 2.87 13.31 -5.77
N PHE A 194 1.78 12.54 -5.65
CA PHE A 194 0.65 12.61 -6.56
C PHE A 194 0.07 14.05 -6.64
N LEU A 195 -0.22 14.67 -5.51
CA LEU A 195 -0.74 16.04 -5.48
C LEU A 195 0.26 17.04 -6.10
N ALA A 196 1.56 16.81 -5.91
CA ALA A 196 2.60 17.66 -6.49
C ALA A 196 2.68 17.57 -8.01
N ILE A 197 2.41 16.40 -8.58
CA ILE A 197 2.23 16.23 -10.03
C ILE A 197 0.95 16.92 -10.49
N TYR A 198 -0.15 16.80 -9.73
CA TYR A 198 -1.43 17.42 -10.05
C TYR A 198 -1.34 18.96 -10.13
N TYR A 199 -0.69 19.58 -9.15
CA TYR A 199 -0.44 21.03 -9.13
C TYR A 199 0.75 21.46 -10.03
N LYS A 200 1.37 20.54 -10.78
CA LYS A 200 2.54 20.78 -11.65
C LYS A 200 3.76 21.36 -10.93
N HIS A 201 3.91 21.11 -9.64
CA HIS A 201 5.07 21.55 -8.87
C HIS A 201 6.32 20.71 -9.14
N ILE A 202 6.13 19.44 -9.52
CA ILE A 202 7.17 18.48 -9.89
C ILE A 202 6.99 18.08 -11.36
N SER A 203 8.08 18.05 -12.12
CA SER A 203 8.09 17.52 -13.48
C SER A 203 8.23 15.99 -13.50
N LYS A 204 7.78 15.33 -14.57
CA LYS A 204 7.97 13.88 -14.76
C LYS A 204 9.45 13.45 -14.63
N LYS A 205 10.39 14.31 -15.05
CA LYS A 205 11.84 14.06 -14.94
C LYS A 205 12.33 14.09 -13.49
N GLN A 206 11.87 15.07 -12.70
CA GLN A 206 12.21 15.16 -11.27
C GLN A 206 11.62 13.98 -10.48
N LEU A 207 10.43 13.52 -10.83
CA LEU A 207 9.86 12.32 -10.24
C LEU A 207 10.78 11.10 -10.46
N LEU A 208 11.26 10.91 -11.70
CA LEU A 208 12.16 9.81 -12.03
C LEU A 208 13.47 9.88 -11.22
N VAL A 209 14.06 11.08 -11.07
CA VAL A 209 15.25 11.27 -10.22
C VAL A 209 14.95 10.91 -8.76
N ILE A 210 13.84 11.41 -8.20
CA ILE A 210 13.44 11.13 -6.81
C ILE A 210 13.24 9.62 -6.60
N SER A 211 12.58 8.94 -7.55
CA SER A 211 12.37 7.50 -7.49
C SER A 211 13.69 6.72 -7.54
N VAL A 212 14.61 7.06 -8.44
CA VAL A 212 15.94 6.43 -8.52
C VAL A 212 16.73 6.65 -7.23
N THR A 213 16.74 7.88 -6.71
CA THR A 213 17.41 8.19 -5.43
C THR A 213 16.76 7.46 -4.26
N GLY A 214 15.44 7.27 -4.27
CA GLY A 214 14.72 6.52 -3.24
C GLY A 214 15.08 5.04 -3.23
N VAL A 215 15.18 4.42 -4.40
CA VAL A 215 15.63 3.03 -4.54
C VAL A 215 17.08 2.89 -4.05
N LEU A 216 17.98 3.78 -4.45
CA LEU A 216 19.36 3.79 -3.97
C LEU A 216 19.44 3.96 -2.44
N ALA A 217 18.64 4.86 -1.86
CA ALA A 217 18.59 5.04 -0.41
C ALA A 217 18.09 3.80 0.33
N LEU A 218 17.12 3.08 -0.23
CA LEU A 218 16.63 1.82 0.34
C LEU A 218 17.69 0.72 0.29
N ILE A 219 18.39 0.57 -0.85
CA ILE A 219 19.52 -0.37 -0.99
C ILE A 219 20.61 -0.04 0.03
N LEU A 220 20.96 1.23 0.21
CA LEU A 220 21.95 1.66 1.20
C LEU A 220 21.52 1.35 2.65
N LEU A 221 20.24 1.57 2.97
CA LEU A 221 19.69 1.29 4.29
C LEU A 221 19.64 -0.22 4.59
N GLU A 222 19.44 -1.04 3.54
CA GLU A 222 19.49 -2.49 3.62
C GLU A 222 20.94 -2.99 3.78
N LEU A 223 21.89 -2.42 3.04
CA LEU A 223 23.32 -2.68 3.23
C LEU A 223 23.75 -2.37 4.65
N TYR A 224 23.30 -1.26 5.23
CA TYR A 224 23.59 -0.93 6.63
C TYR A 224 23.05 -1.96 7.63
N ARG A 225 21.96 -2.67 7.28
CA ARG A 225 21.36 -3.68 8.14
C ARG A 225 22.10 -5.01 8.11
N TYR A 226 22.71 -5.35 6.97
CA TYR A 226 23.31 -6.67 6.75
C TYR A 226 24.85 -6.65 6.68
N ALA A 227 25.46 -5.49 6.44
CA ALA A 227 26.91 -5.36 6.43
C ALA A 227 27.43 -5.01 7.83
N ASN A 228 28.19 -5.94 8.41
CA ASN A 228 28.84 -5.75 9.70
C ASN A 228 30.11 -4.86 9.61
N SER A 229 30.58 -4.54 8.39
CA SER A 229 31.70 -3.62 8.14
C SER A 229 31.58 -2.89 6.78
N ILE A 230 32.25 -1.74 6.62
CA ILE A 230 32.29 -0.97 5.36
C ILE A 230 32.97 -1.78 4.22
N THR A 231 33.98 -2.58 4.57
CA THR A 231 34.67 -3.49 3.65
C THR A 231 33.79 -4.64 3.18
N ASP A 232 32.92 -5.17 4.04
CA ASP A 232 31.91 -6.17 3.66
C ASP A 232 30.80 -5.55 2.81
N ALA A 233 30.40 -4.30 3.09
CA ALA A 233 29.43 -3.59 2.27
C ALA A 233 29.96 -3.37 0.83
N ILE A 234 31.23 -3.02 0.68
CA ILE A 234 31.86 -2.79 -0.64
C ILE A 234 32.08 -4.12 -1.38
N SER A 235 32.53 -5.18 -0.71
CA SER A 235 32.69 -6.51 -1.32
C SER A 235 31.34 -7.14 -1.68
N PHE A 236 30.30 -6.92 -0.87
CA PHE A 236 28.92 -7.35 -1.12
C PHE A 236 28.27 -6.56 -2.27
N LEU A 237 28.57 -5.26 -2.41
CA LEU A 237 28.13 -4.45 -3.56
C LEU A 237 28.84 -4.85 -4.87
N MET A 238 30.13 -5.18 -4.80
CA MET A 238 30.97 -5.46 -5.98
C MET A 238 30.94 -6.92 -6.45
N ASN A 239 30.89 -7.90 -5.54
CA ASN A 239 30.91 -9.34 -5.87
C ASN A 239 29.56 -10.04 -5.63
N GLY A 240 28.65 -9.43 -4.87
CA GLY A 240 27.33 -9.98 -4.50
C GLY A 240 26.14 -9.10 -4.91
N GLY A 241 26.34 -8.09 -5.76
CA GLY A 241 25.34 -7.08 -6.11
C GLY A 241 23.98 -7.65 -6.54
N GLY A 242 23.97 -8.82 -7.18
CA GLY A 242 22.74 -9.55 -7.52
C GLY A 242 21.92 -10.00 -6.30
N GLN A 243 22.56 -10.44 -5.21
CA GLN A 243 21.90 -10.91 -3.99
C GLN A 243 21.28 -9.76 -3.17
N VAL A 244 21.93 -8.59 -3.14
CA VAL A 244 21.39 -7.38 -2.48
C VAL A 244 20.13 -6.90 -3.18
N LEU A 245 20.19 -6.88 -4.52
CA LEU A 245 19.06 -6.58 -5.39
C LEU A 245 17.94 -7.60 -5.14
N LEU A 246 18.23 -8.91 -5.19
CA LEU A 246 17.28 -9.98 -4.89
C LEU A 246 16.56 -9.81 -3.54
N PHE A 247 17.28 -9.44 -2.47
CA PHE A 247 16.70 -9.29 -1.13
C PHE A 247 15.83 -8.02 -0.98
N THR A 248 16.29 -6.88 -1.52
CA THR A 248 15.44 -5.69 -1.66
C THR A 248 14.24 -6.00 -2.56
N PHE A 249 14.38 -6.88 -3.55
CA PHE A 249 13.30 -7.29 -4.45
C PHE A 249 12.29 -8.23 -3.82
N GLU A 250 12.68 -9.14 -2.93
CA GLU A 250 11.73 -9.94 -2.14
C GLU A 250 10.83 -9.04 -1.27
N SER A 251 11.37 -7.92 -0.77
CA SER A 251 10.59 -6.94 0.01
C SER A 251 9.54 -6.18 -0.83
N PHE A 252 9.76 -6.02 -2.14
CA PHE A 252 8.87 -5.27 -3.05
C PHE A 252 8.00 -6.16 -3.96
N SER A 253 8.44 -7.38 -4.26
CA SER A 253 7.85 -8.29 -5.25
C SER A 253 7.86 -9.74 -4.71
N PRO A 254 6.97 -10.10 -3.77
CA PRO A 254 6.96 -11.42 -3.14
C PRO A 254 6.32 -12.49 -4.04
N ILE A 255 6.79 -12.61 -5.29
CA ILE A 255 6.26 -13.57 -6.26
C ILE A 255 6.50 -15.03 -5.85
N HIS A 256 7.51 -15.27 -5.01
CA HIS A 256 7.73 -16.57 -4.36
C HIS A 256 6.47 -17.04 -3.60
N ALA A 257 5.65 -16.11 -3.08
CA ALA A 257 4.38 -16.47 -2.48
C ALA A 257 3.41 -17.09 -3.48
N VAL A 258 3.28 -16.50 -4.66
CA VAL A 258 2.42 -17.05 -5.73
C VAL A 258 2.92 -18.43 -6.17
N ILE A 259 4.22 -18.61 -6.31
CA ILE A 259 4.83 -19.90 -6.68
C ILE A 259 4.52 -20.95 -5.61
N ASN A 260 4.76 -20.64 -4.33
CA ASN A 260 4.50 -21.55 -3.22
C ASN A 260 3.02 -21.92 -3.11
N ILE A 261 2.12 -20.94 -3.27
CA ILE A 261 0.67 -21.15 -3.26
C ILE A 261 0.24 -22.07 -4.42
N ASN A 262 0.76 -21.84 -5.64
CA ASN A 262 0.46 -22.70 -6.78
C ASN A 262 0.94 -24.14 -6.55
N THR A 263 2.16 -24.31 -6.01
CA THR A 263 2.69 -25.64 -5.67
C THR A 263 1.80 -26.34 -4.64
N ALA A 264 1.36 -25.62 -3.61
CA ALA A 264 0.47 -26.16 -2.59
C ALA A 264 -0.93 -26.51 -3.15
N LEU A 265 -1.46 -25.71 -4.09
CA LEU A 265 -2.71 -26.01 -4.80
C LEU A 265 -2.60 -27.26 -5.68
N VAL A 266 -1.51 -27.40 -6.45
CA VAL A 266 -1.27 -28.57 -7.31
C VAL A 266 -1.12 -29.84 -6.48
N ARG A 267 -0.48 -29.73 -5.31
CA ARG A 267 -0.32 -30.84 -4.35
C ARG A 267 -1.55 -31.07 -3.47
N GLN A 268 -2.62 -30.29 -3.63
CA GLN A 268 -3.83 -30.36 -2.80
C GLN A 268 -3.54 -30.29 -1.29
N GLN A 269 -2.57 -29.47 -0.89
CA GLN A 269 -2.16 -29.32 0.51
C GLN A 269 -3.17 -28.51 1.34
N PHE A 270 -4.06 -27.76 0.68
CA PHE A 270 -5.10 -26.99 1.36
C PHE A 270 -6.38 -26.89 0.53
N GLU A 271 -7.50 -26.69 1.20
CA GLU A 271 -8.80 -26.43 0.57
C GLU A 271 -9.00 -24.94 0.27
N ILE A 272 -9.71 -24.63 -0.80
CA ILE A 272 -10.02 -23.25 -1.21
C ILE A 272 -10.76 -22.54 -0.06
N GLN A 273 -10.23 -21.40 0.39
CA GLN A 273 -10.71 -20.71 1.59
C GLN A 273 -11.89 -19.76 1.33
N TYR A 274 -12.27 -19.55 0.06
CA TYR A 274 -13.33 -18.63 -0.34
C TYR A 274 -13.16 -17.25 0.31
N PHE A 275 -14.23 -16.68 0.90
CA PHE A 275 -14.18 -15.39 1.56
C PHE A 275 -13.90 -15.45 3.07
N ALA A 276 -13.68 -16.64 3.65
CA ALA A 276 -13.52 -16.78 5.10
C ALA A 276 -12.31 -16.01 5.61
N THR A 277 -11.14 -16.28 5.01
CA THR A 277 -9.87 -15.58 5.31
C THR A 277 -9.90 -14.10 4.93
N PHE A 278 -10.68 -13.72 3.91
CA PHE A 278 -10.88 -12.33 3.51
C PHE A 278 -11.62 -11.53 4.60
N PHE A 279 -12.75 -12.04 5.11
CA PHE A 279 -13.53 -11.33 6.12
C PHE A 279 -12.85 -11.29 7.48
N ASN A 280 -12.02 -12.29 7.79
CA ASN A 280 -11.23 -12.33 9.01
C ASN A 280 -10.34 -11.08 9.15
N GLU A 281 -9.84 -10.49 8.06
CA GLU A 281 -9.06 -9.24 8.09
C GLU A 281 -9.81 -8.10 8.81
N PHE A 282 -11.13 -8.00 8.65
CA PHE A 282 -11.93 -6.95 9.26
C PHE A 282 -12.18 -7.17 10.75
N SER A 283 -12.04 -8.41 11.23
CA SER A 283 -12.14 -8.69 12.66
C SER A 283 -11.06 -7.96 13.48
N ILE A 284 -9.95 -7.56 12.84
CA ILE A 284 -8.88 -6.75 13.44
C ILE A 284 -9.41 -5.39 13.92
N VAL A 285 -10.41 -4.81 13.24
CA VAL A 285 -11.02 -3.52 13.61
C VAL A 285 -11.82 -3.61 14.91
N ILE A 286 -12.38 -4.78 15.23
CA ILE A 286 -13.23 -4.97 16.41
C ILE A 286 -12.39 -4.72 17.68
N PRO A 287 -12.75 -3.72 18.51
CA PRO A 287 -12.07 -3.47 19.77
C PRO A 287 -12.14 -4.68 20.71
N ARG A 288 -11.06 -4.94 21.47
CA ARG A 288 -11.00 -6.07 22.42
C ARG A 288 -12.05 -5.98 23.53
N PHE A 289 -12.52 -4.79 23.90
CA PHE A 289 -13.61 -4.67 24.87
C PHE A 289 -14.97 -5.16 24.33
N LEU A 290 -15.15 -5.26 23.01
CA LEU A 290 -16.34 -5.87 22.39
C LEU A 290 -16.15 -7.37 22.12
N TRP A 291 -14.91 -7.85 22.15
CA TRP A 291 -14.56 -9.25 21.95
C TRP A 291 -13.34 -9.61 22.80
N GLU A 292 -13.60 -9.94 24.07
CA GLU A 292 -12.55 -10.14 25.08
C GLU A 292 -11.61 -11.30 24.70
N HIS A 293 -12.17 -12.39 24.17
CA HIS A 293 -11.43 -13.57 23.71
C HIS A 293 -10.91 -13.47 22.27
N LYS A 294 -10.79 -12.25 21.72
CA LYS A 294 -10.23 -12.04 20.39
C LYS A 294 -8.82 -12.64 20.30
N PRO A 295 -8.53 -13.51 19.32
CA PRO A 295 -7.20 -14.07 19.18
C PRO A 295 -6.17 -12.96 18.92
N ILE A 296 -4.93 -13.16 19.37
CA ILE A 296 -3.82 -12.23 19.11
C ILE A 296 -3.51 -12.21 17.61
N ASN A 297 -3.45 -13.41 17.02
CA ASN A 297 -3.27 -13.61 15.60
C ASN A 297 -4.61 -13.95 14.95
N VAL A 298 -5.04 -13.09 14.03
CA VAL A 298 -6.25 -13.31 13.24
C VAL A 298 -5.89 -14.11 12.00
N PHE A 299 -6.65 -15.16 11.73
CA PHE A 299 -6.43 -16.07 10.60
C PHE A 299 -6.90 -15.45 9.27
N ASN A 300 -6.13 -14.50 8.77
CA ASN A 300 -6.34 -13.83 7.47
C ASN A 300 -5.52 -14.52 6.35
N ASN A 301 -5.62 -14.03 5.11
CA ASN A 301 -4.87 -14.61 3.98
C ASN A 301 -3.35 -14.62 4.19
N GLY A 302 -2.78 -13.58 4.82
CA GLY A 302 -1.33 -13.53 5.08
C GLY A 302 -0.90 -14.55 6.14
N TYR A 303 -1.70 -14.71 7.18
CA TYR A 303 -1.45 -15.69 8.21
C TYR A 303 -1.66 -17.12 7.69
N PHE A 304 -2.71 -17.35 6.89
CA PHE A 304 -2.95 -18.62 6.21
C PHE A 304 -1.76 -19.01 5.33
N TYR A 305 -1.26 -18.07 4.50
CA TYR A 305 -0.07 -18.32 3.68
C TYR A 305 1.16 -18.65 4.53
N THR A 306 1.36 -17.94 5.64
CA THR A 306 2.53 -18.15 6.51
C THR A 306 2.48 -19.48 7.25
N ALA A 307 1.34 -19.79 7.88
CA ALA A 307 1.20 -20.94 8.75
C ALA A 307 0.93 -22.23 7.97
N GLU A 308 -0.06 -22.22 7.07
CA GLU A 308 -0.53 -23.44 6.39
C GLU A 308 0.30 -23.79 5.15
N ILE A 309 0.73 -22.77 4.39
CA ILE A 309 1.44 -23.01 3.12
C ILE A 309 2.95 -23.10 3.32
N LEU A 310 3.54 -22.18 4.11
CA LEU A 310 4.98 -22.21 4.37
C LEU A 310 5.36 -23.11 5.55
N GLY A 311 4.42 -23.49 6.43
CA GLY A 311 4.72 -24.24 7.64
C GLY A 311 5.61 -23.48 8.63
N LEU A 312 5.64 -22.14 8.54
CA LEU A 312 6.44 -21.31 9.43
C LEU A 312 5.66 -21.02 10.71
N GLU A 313 6.37 -21.07 11.85
CA GLU A 313 5.82 -20.56 13.10
C GLU A 313 5.47 -19.08 12.94
N THR A 314 4.42 -18.66 13.66
CA THR A 314 3.63 -17.45 13.41
C THR A 314 4.35 -16.15 13.79
N ASN A 315 5.67 -16.25 13.94
CA ASN A 315 6.62 -15.23 14.36
C ASN A 315 6.91 -14.22 13.25
N LEU A 316 6.34 -14.39 12.04
CA LEU A 316 6.42 -13.40 10.96
C LEU A 316 5.29 -13.62 9.95
N THR A 317 4.31 -12.72 9.89
CA THR A 317 3.28 -12.80 8.83
C THR A 317 3.87 -12.33 7.49
N MET A 318 3.97 -13.26 6.54
CA MET A 318 4.37 -12.98 5.16
C MET A 318 3.15 -12.64 4.29
N SER A 319 3.38 -11.84 3.26
CA SER A 319 2.34 -11.44 2.32
C SER A 319 2.12 -12.50 1.23
N PRO A 320 0.85 -12.84 0.90
CA PRO A 320 0.52 -13.71 -0.22
C PRO A 320 0.52 -12.99 -1.57
N THR A 321 0.59 -11.65 -1.64
CA THR A 321 0.27 -10.79 -2.81
C THR A 321 -1.21 -10.77 -3.19
N PHE A 322 -1.61 -9.77 -3.97
CA PHE A 322 -2.98 -9.72 -4.51
C PHE A 322 -3.33 -10.98 -5.33
N LEU A 323 -2.42 -11.45 -6.19
CA LEU A 323 -2.61 -12.67 -6.95
C LEU A 323 -2.70 -13.89 -6.03
N GLY A 324 -1.81 -14.01 -5.03
CA GLY A 324 -1.86 -15.13 -4.10
C GLY A 324 -3.10 -15.14 -3.22
N SER A 325 -3.60 -13.98 -2.75
CA SER A 325 -4.90 -13.90 -2.08
C SER A 325 -6.02 -14.40 -3.00
N CYS A 326 -6.02 -14.03 -4.29
CA CYS A 326 -7.00 -14.55 -5.24
C CYS A 326 -6.89 -16.07 -5.46
N LEU A 327 -5.67 -16.63 -5.45
CA LEU A 327 -5.44 -18.07 -5.56
C LEU A 327 -5.89 -18.83 -4.31
N ILE A 328 -5.64 -18.30 -3.12
CA ILE A 328 -6.11 -18.88 -1.84
C ILE A 328 -7.65 -18.88 -1.79
N MET A 329 -8.27 -17.79 -2.22
CA MET A 329 -9.73 -17.60 -2.15
C MET A 329 -10.49 -18.32 -3.25
N PHE A 330 -9.97 -18.37 -4.48
CA PHE A 330 -10.73 -18.84 -5.66
C PHE A 330 -10.05 -19.98 -6.43
N GLY A 331 -8.84 -20.39 -6.01
CA GLY A 331 -8.05 -21.40 -6.70
C GLY A 331 -7.51 -20.95 -8.06
N SER A 332 -6.85 -21.88 -8.74
CA SER A 332 -6.15 -21.67 -10.01
C SER A 332 -7.07 -21.42 -11.22
N TRP A 333 -8.37 -21.69 -11.11
CA TRP A 333 -9.33 -21.52 -12.21
C TRP A 333 -10.05 -20.18 -12.21
N PHE A 334 -10.33 -19.60 -11.04
CA PHE A 334 -11.19 -18.42 -10.91
C PHE A 334 -10.45 -17.16 -10.44
N TYR A 335 -9.13 -17.21 -10.22
CA TYR A 335 -8.34 -16.04 -9.78
C TYR A 335 -8.50 -14.81 -10.69
N TRP A 336 -8.73 -15.00 -11.99
CA TRP A 336 -8.90 -13.91 -12.96
C TRP A 336 -10.12 -13.03 -12.67
N LEU A 337 -11.13 -13.53 -11.94
CA LEU A 337 -12.26 -12.74 -11.44
C LEU A 337 -11.81 -11.62 -10.51
N GLY A 338 -10.72 -11.83 -9.76
CA GLY A 338 -10.10 -10.79 -8.93
C GLY A 338 -9.69 -9.58 -9.76
N GLY A 339 -9.20 -9.78 -10.98
CA GLY A 339 -8.82 -8.68 -11.88
C GLY A 339 -10.04 -7.97 -12.47
N VAL A 340 -11.10 -8.71 -12.84
CA VAL A 340 -12.39 -8.10 -13.22
C VAL A 340 -12.91 -7.21 -12.10
N PHE A 341 -12.98 -7.75 -10.89
CA PHE A 341 -13.41 -7.02 -9.70
C PHE A 341 -12.53 -5.78 -9.43
N SER A 342 -11.22 -5.92 -9.56
CA SER A 342 -10.28 -4.81 -9.39
C SER A 342 -10.51 -3.70 -10.41
N GLY A 343 -10.75 -4.04 -11.67
CA GLY A 343 -11.09 -3.07 -12.71
C GLY A 343 -12.37 -2.29 -12.41
N LEU A 344 -13.40 -2.96 -11.88
CA LEU A 344 -14.64 -2.32 -11.43
C LEU A 344 -14.38 -1.34 -10.27
N VAL A 345 -13.66 -1.80 -9.23
CA VAL A 345 -13.38 -1.00 -8.03
C VAL A 345 -12.50 0.22 -8.35
N LEU A 346 -11.46 0.05 -9.18
CA LEU A 346 -10.61 1.16 -9.62
C LEU A 346 -11.41 2.21 -10.38
N PHE A 347 -12.28 1.79 -11.29
CA PHE A 347 -13.19 2.69 -12.00
C PHE A 347 -14.12 3.43 -11.03
N PHE A 348 -14.68 2.71 -10.04
CA PHE A 348 -15.54 3.30 -9.03
C PHE A 348 -14.80 4.33 -8.16
N PHE A 349 -13.58 4.06 -7.70
CA PHE A 349 -12.80 5.01 -6.92
C PHE A 349 -12.38 6.22 -7.72
N ASP A 350 -11.94 6.02 -8.97
CA ASP A 350 -11.68 7.13 -9.87
C ASP A 350 -12.95 7.98 -9.99
N ARG A 351 -14.10 7.39 -10.37
CA ARG A 351 -15.37 8.11 -10.47
C ARG A 351 -15.73 8.86 -9.17
N CYS A 352 -15.59 8.21 -8.02
CA CYS A 352 -15.90 8.80 -6.71
C CYS A 352 -15.01 9.98 -6.35
N LEU A 353 -13.72 9.92 -6.69
CA LEU A 353 -12.79 11.03 -6.47
C LEU A 353 -13.29 12.32 -7.15
N PHE A 354 -14.01 12.18 -8.27
CA PHE A 354 -14.64 13.28 -9.00
C PHE A 354 -16.03 13.65 -8.48
N SER A 355 -16.90 12.67 -8.19
CA SER A 355 -18.33 12.91 -7.93
C SER A 355 -18.67 13.21 -6.47
N VAL A 356 -17.84 12.79 -5.52
CA VAL A 356 -18.15 12.93 -4.09
C VAL A 356 -18.14 14.41 -3.69
N LYS A 357 -19.29 14.94 -3.27
CA LYS A 357 -19.40 16.33 -2.79
C LYS A 357 -18.83 16.50 -1.38
N SER A 358 -18.91 15.45 -0.56
CA SER A 358 -18.40 15.45 0.81
C SER A 358 -16.87 15.61 0.85
N GLN A 359 -16.40 16.60 1.59
CA GLN A 359 -14.98 16.83 1.78
C GLN A 359 -14.28 15.64 2.46
N TYR A 360 -14.92 15.06 3.47
CA TYR A 360 -14.40 13.91 4.20
C TYR A 360 -14.19 12.71 3.27
N GLY A 361 -15.16 12.42 2.41
CA GLY A 361 -15.06 11.35 1.42
C GLY A 361 -13.92 11.58 0.43
N LYS A 362 -13.75 12.82 -0.06
CA LYS A 362 -12.60 13.17 -0.91
C LYS A 362 -11.26 13.00 -0.19
N LEU A 363 -11.18 13.35 1.10
CA LEU A 363 -9.94 13.24 1.87
C LEU A 363 -9.55 11.78 2.14
N ILE A 364 -10.53 10.89 2.39
CA ILE A 364 -10.32 9.44 2.48
C ILE A 364 -9.72 8.92 1.19
N LEU A 365 -10.34 9.24 0.06
CA LEU A 365 -9.88 8.80 -1.25
C LEU A 365 -8.46 9.33 -1.55
N LEU A 366 -8.21 10.62 -1.39
CA LEU A 366 -6.87 11.17 -1.62
C LEU A 366 -5.80 10.55 -0.71
N SER A 367 -6.16 10.24 0.53
CA SER A 367 -5.26 9.61 1.49
C SER A 367 -4.97 8.14 1.11
N SER A 368 -5.93 7.46 0.49
CA SER A 368 -5.83 6.04 0.12
C SER A 368 -5.03 5.75 -1.15
N ILE A 369 -4.72 6.75 -1.98
CA ILE A 369 -3.99 6.55 -3.26
C ILE A 369 -2.62 5.90 -3.00
N GLY A 370 -1.84 6.41 -2.04
CA GLY A 370 -0.54 5.84 -1.69
C GLY A 370 -0.61 4.41 -1.13
N TYR A 371 -1.78 3.98 -0.66
CA TYR A 371 -2.00 2.64 -0.12
C TYR A 371 -2.39 1.61 -1.17
N LEU A 372 -2.56 2.00 -2.45
CA LEU A 372 -2.72 1.05 -3.54
C LEU A 372 -1.55 0.07 -3.65
N PHE A 373 -0.37 0.46 -3.16
CA PHE A 373 0.75 -0.46 -3.00
C PHE A 373 0.41 -1.67 -2.10
N PHE A 374 -0.31 -1.47 -0.99
CA PHE A 374 -0.74 -2.56 -0.11
C PHE A 374 -1.79 -3.45 -0.77
N TRP A 375 -2.67 -2.88 -1.61
CA TRP A 375 -3.59 -3.70 -2.39
C TRP A 375 -2.80 -4.70 -3.22
N VAL A 376 -1.86 -4.21 -4.03
CA VAL A 376 -1.09 -5.06 -4.94
C VAL A 376 -0.17 -6.02 -4.18
N ARG A 377 0.58 -5.51 -3.20
CA ARG A 377 1.63 -6.26 -2.52
C ARG A 377 1.10 -7.19 -1.45
N ASP A 378 0.08 -6.79 -0.68
CA ASP A 378 -0.41 -7.52 0.49
C ASP A 378 -1.77 -8.17 0.29
N GLY A 379 -2.64 -7.57 -0.54
CA GLY A 379 -3.97 -8.08 -0.83
C GLY A 379 -5.03 -6.98 -0.77
N PHE A 380 -6.16 -7.23 -1.42
CA PHE A 380 -7.26 -6.26 -1.47
C PHE A 380 -7.88 -6.02 -0.08
N GLU A 381 -7.99 -7.07 0.72
CA GLU A 381 -8.45 -7.09 2.10
C GLU A 381 -7.68 -6.09 2.98
N VAL A 382 -6.35 -6.07 2.87
CA VAL A 382 -5.48 -5.16 3.63
C VAL A 382 -5.74 -3.71 3.22
N TYR A 383 -5.92 -3.46 1.92
CA TYR A 383 -6.29 -2.14 1.43
C TYR A 383 -7.66 -1.68 1.93
N CYS A 384 -8.67 -2.56 1.91
CA CYS A 384 -10.00 -2.29 2.49
C CYS A 384 -9.93 -1.98 3.98
N TYR A 385 -9.12 -2.74 4.73
CA TYR A 385 -8.89 -2.47 6.15
C TYR A 385 -8.32 -1.06 6.37
N ILE A 386 -7.36 -0.63 5.56
CA ILE A 386 -6.81 0.73 5.62
C ILE A 386 -7.86 1.79 5.28
N LEU A 387 -8.71 1.55 4.27
CA LEU A 387 -9.83 2.43 3.95
C LEU A 387 -10.79 2.57 5.14
N ILE A 388 -11.09 1.47 5.86
CA ILE A 388 -11.93 1.51 7.05
C ILE A 388 -11.28 2.36 8.15
N LYS A 389 -9.96 2.25 8.37
CA LYS A 389 -9.25 3.12 9.32
C LYS A 389 -9.42 4.60 8.97
N PHE A 390 -9.22 4.96 7.70
CA PHE A 390 -9.45 6.35 7.27
C PHE A 390 -10.91 6.77 7.43
N GLY A 391 -11.86 5.86 7.19
CA GLY A 391 -13.28 6.09 7.45
C GLY A 391 -13.57 6.43 8.92
N ILE A 392 -13.11 5.57 9.85
CA ILE A 392 -13.26 5.76 11.30
C ILE A 392 -12.61 7.08 11.72
N LEU A 393 -11.38 7.34 11.27
CA LEU A 393 -10.67 8.59 11.54
C LEU A 393 -11.46 9.81 11.07
N MET A 394 -12.03 9.78 9.86
CA MET A 394 -12.82 10.91 9.35
C MET A 394 -14.12 11.12 10.11
N VAL A 395 -14.76 10.05 10.61
CA VAL A 395 -15.92 10.16 11.49
C VAL A 395 -15.53 10.87 12.79
N ILE A 396 -14.42 10.46 13.43
CA ILE A 396 -13.90 11.11 14.64
C ILE A 396 -13.59 12.59 14.36
N TYR A 397 -12.93 12.89 13.25
CA TYR A 397 -12.61 14.24 12.84
C TYR A 397 -13.87 15.10 12.61
N PHE A 398 -14.90 14.54 11.96
CA PHE A 398 -16.19 15.22 11.75
C PHE A 398 -16.86 15.57 13.08
N ILE A 399 -16.95 14.60 14.01
CA ILE A 399 -17.57 14.80 15.32
C ILE A 399 -16.81 15.86 16.11
N LEU A 400 -15.49 15.72 16.22
CA LEU A 400 -14.64 16.67 16.96
C LEU A 400 -14.81 18.09 16.43
N ARG A 401 -14.85 18.25 15.11
CA ARG A 401 -15.01 19.57 14.51
C ARG A 401 -16.39 20.16 14.73
N LYS A 402 -17.44 19.35 14.70
CA LYS A 402 -18.79 19.79 15.04
C LYS A 402 -18.85 20.30 16.49
N VAL A 403 -18.20 19.58 17.42
CA VAL A 403 -18.09 19.99 18.82
C VAL A 403 -17.31 21.30 18.97
N LEU A 404 -16.15 21.42 18.33
CA LEU A 404 -15.34 22.64 18.36
C LEU A 404 -16.09 23.86 17.82
N ASN A 405 -16.84 23.70 16.72
CA ASN A 405 -17.66 24.77 16.17
C ASN A 405 -18.80 25.18 17.11
N LEU A 406 -19.47 24.22 17.77
CA LEU A 406 -20.50 24.50 18.77
C LEU A 406 -19.95 25.25 19.99
N LEU A 407 -18.73 24.92 20.41
CA LEU A 407 -18.05 25.62 21.51
C LEU A 407 -17.58 27.03 21.10
N ALA A 408 -17.18 27.22 19.85
CA ALA A 408 -16.76 28.52 19.33
C ALA A 408 -17.93 29.50 19.16
N ILE A 409 -19.14 29.01 18.84
CA ILE A 409 -20.36 29.84 18.72
C ILE A 409 -20.88 30.33 20.09
N LYS A 410 -20.45 29.69 21.19
CA LYS A 410 -20.80 30.09 22.57
C LYS A 410 -19.87 31.17 23.16
N LYS A 411 -18.87 31.62 22.42
CA LYS A 411 -18.04 32.80 22.74
C LYS A 411 -18.40 33.92 21.78
#